data_AF-A0A7K0SEA8-F1
#
_entry.id   AF-A0A7K0SEA8-F1
#
_cell.length_a   1.000
_cell.length_b   1.000
_cell.length_c   1.000
_cell.angle_alpha   90.00
_cell.angle_beta   90.00
_cell.angle_gamma   90.00
#
_symmetry.space_group_name_H-M   'P 1'
#
loop_
_entity.id
_entity.type
_entity.pdbx_description
1 polymer ?
#
loop_
_entity_poly.entity_id
_entity_poly.type
_entity_poly.pdbx_seq_one_letter_code
_entity_poly.pdbx_strand_id
1 'polypeptide(L)' 'GHGKALLVRLAKICLDRGYPRLQWWVLDWNKSAIDFYHSIGAHAMDEWTVFRVSGNELRKLANTEN' A
#
# COMPACT_ATOMS: atom_id res chain seq x y z
N GLY A 1 -0.38 19.58 -7.07
CA GLY A 1 -1.72 19.01 -6.80
C GLY A 1 -1.79 18.43 -5.40
N HIS A 2 -2.99 18.29 -4.85
CA HIS A 2 -3.21 17.85 -3.46
C HIS A 2 -2.69 16.43 -3.16
N GLY A 3 -2.84 15.47 -4.08
CA GLY A 3 -2.34 14.11 -3.88
C GLY A 3 -0.81 14.04 -3.67
N LYS A 4 -0.03 14.76 -4.48
CA LYS A 4 1.43 14.88 -4.30
C LYS A 4 1.78 15.51 -2.96
N ALA A 5 1.06 16.55 -2.53
CA ALA A 5 1.31 17.22 -1.25
C ALA A 5 1.07 16.27 -0.06
N LEU A 6 0.02 15.43 -0.12
CA LEU A 6 -0.24 14.40 0.87
C LEU A 6 0.91 13.39 0.96
N LEU A 7 1.34 12.83 -0.17
CA LEU A 7 2.44 11.84 -0.20
C LEU A 7 3.76 12.42 0.32
N VAL A 8 4.07 13.68 -0.04
CA VAL A 8 5.24 14.39 0.50
C VAL A 8 5.14 14.53 2.01
N ARG A 9 3.97 14.87 2.56
CA ARG A 9 3.79 14.99 4.01
C ARG A 9 3.98 13.64 4.72
N LEU A 10 3.46 12.56 4.15
CA LEU A 10 3.63 11.21 4.70
C LEU A 10 5.10 10.76 4.64
N ALA A 11 5.81 11.02 3.54
CA ALA A 11 7.23 10.72 3.42
C ALA A 11 8.09 11.47 4.46
N LYS A 12 7.77 12.74 4.74
CA LYS A 12 8.41 13.50 5.83
C LYS A 12 8.19 12.82 7.19
N ILE A 13 6.97 12.40 7.48
CA ILE A 13 6.65 11.69 8.73
C ILE A 13 7.44 10.38 8.84
N CYS A 14 7.62 9.64 7.73
CA CYS A 14 8.44 8.44 7.72
C CYS A 14 9.89 8.75 8.14
N LEU A 15 10.51 9.78 7.55
CA LEU A 15 11.88 10.18 7.90
C LEU A 15 11.99 10.66 9.34
N ASP A 16 11.08 11.54 9.78
CA ASP A 16 11.07 12.13 11.12
C ASP A 16 10.96 11.05 12.23
N ARG A 17 10.35 9.90 11.92
CA ARG A 17 10.09 8.81 12.88
C ARG A 17 10.95 7.56 12.67
N GLY A 18 11.89 7.59 11.73
CA GLY A 18 12.74 6.43 11.42
C GLY A 18 11.98 5.27 10.76
N TYR A 19 10.86 5.54 10.06
CA TYR A 19 10.16 4.53 9.28
C TYR A 19 10.81 4.39 7.90
N PRO A 20 11.29 3.19 7.53
CA PRO A 20 12.14 3.03 6.35
C PRO A 20 11.37 3.08 5.02
N ARG A 21 10.03 2.95 5.03
CA ARG A 21 9.21 2.84 3.82
C ARG A 21 7.83 3.48 4.00
N LEU A 22 7.29 3.98 2.89
CA LEU A 22 5.89 4.35 2.71
C LEU A 22 5.29 3.41 1.66
N GLN A 23 4.21 2.69 2.00
CA GLN A 23 3.57 1.71 1.12
C GLN A 23 2.05 1.93 1.08
N TRP A 24 1.44 1.66 -0.08
CA TRP A 24 0.00 1.78 -0.30
C TRP A 24 -0.44 0.84 -1.42
N TRP A 25 -1.75 0.69 -1.60
CA TRP A 25 -2.34 -0.06 -2.71
C TRP A 25 -2.89 0.88 -3.77
N VAL A 26 -2.79 0.45 -5.01
CA VAL A 26 -3.44 1.04 -6.18
C VAL A 26 -4.11 -0.09 -6.96
N LEU A 27 -5.20 0.21 -7.65
CA LEU A 27 -5.80 -0.73 -8.58
C LEU A 27 -4.88 -0.88 -9.80
N ASP A 28 -4.60 -2.11 -10.19
CA ASP A 28 -3.68 -2.48 -11.27
C ASP A 28 -4.02 -1.83 -12.62
N TRP A 29 -5.30 -1.60 -12.88
CA TRP A 29 -5.78 -0.95 -14.08
C TRP A 29 -5.65 0.58 -14.07
N ASN A 30 -5.32 1.21 -12.94
CA ASN A 30 -5.26 2.68 -12.83
C ASN A 30 -3.92 3.23 -13.36
N LYS A 31 -3.75 3.16 -14.68
CA LYS A 31 -2.52 3.59 -15.37
C LYS A 31 -2.10 5.02 -15.02
N SER A 32 -3.03 5.97 -14.95
CA SER A 32 -2.72 7.36 -14.61
C SER A 32 -2.10 7.51 -13.21
N ALA A 33 -2.65 6.79 -12.22
CA ALA A 33 -2.10 6.78 -10.88
C ALA A 33 -0.74 6.07 -10.83
N ILE A 34 -0.60 4.93 -11.52
CA ILE A 34 0.65 4.15 -11.61
C ILE A 34 1.77 5.00 -12.23
N ASP A 35 1.51 5.63 -13.38
CA ASP A 35 2.48 6.50 -14.07
C ASP A 35 2.87 7.69 -13.16
N PHE A 36 1.91 8.27 -12.40
CA PHE A 36 2.21 9.27 -11.40
C PHE A 36 3.09 8.74 -10.25
N TYR A 37 2.82 7.55 -9.72
CA TYR A 37 3.62 6.96 -8.64
C TYR A 37 5.05 6.63 -9.10
N HIS A 38 5.23 6.13 -10.33
CA HIS A 38 6.55 5.97 -10.93
C HIS A 38 7.30 7.30 -11.06
N SER A 39 6.60 8.39 -11.43
CA SER A 39 7.22 9.72 -11.54
C SER A 39 7.79 10.28 -10.23
N ILE A 40 7.36 9.73 -9.08
CA ILE A 40 7.86 10.12 -7.75
C ILE A 40 8.77 9.05 -7.11
N GLY A 41 9.22 8.06 -7.89
CA GLY A 41 10.17 7.04 -7.47
C GLY A 41 9.55 5.81 -6.79
N ALA A 42 8.22 5.68 -6.79
CA ALA A 42 7.59 4.44 -6.33
C ALA A 42 7.73 3.33 -7.37
N HIS A 43 7.80 2.09 -6.89
CA HIS A 43 7.87 0.88 -7.70
C HIS A 43 6.87 -0.14 -7.19
N ALA A 44 6.32 -0.95 -8.09
CA ALA A 44 5.35 -1.98 -7.76
C ALA A 44 6.06 -3.20 -7.15
N MET A 45 5.38 -3.90 -6.23
CA MET A 45 5.86 -5.13 -5.60
C MET A 45 5.34 -6.34 -6.38
N ASP A 46 5.76 -6.48 -7.64
CA ASP A 46 5.13 -7.40 -8.61
C ASP A 46 5.33 -8.89 -8.28
N GLU A 47 6.30 -9.23 -7.44
CA GLU A 47 6.54 -10.60 -6.96
C GLU A 47 5.64 -10.98 -5.77
N TRP A 48 4.86 -10.05 -5.22
CA TRP A 48 4.07 -10.26 -4.01
C TRP A 48 2.59 -10.41 -4.36
N THR A 49 2.02 -11.58 -4.07
CA THR A 49 0.56 -11.78 -4.19
C THR A 49 -0.12 -11.37 -2.89
N VAL A 50 -1.10 -10.46 -2.98
CA VAL A 50 -1.88 -10.03 -1.81
C VAL A 50 -2.95 -11.07 -1.48
N PHE A 51 -2.83 -11.70 -0.31
CA PHE A 51 -3.90 -12.53 0.26
C PHE A 51 -4.73 -11.71 1.24
N ARG A 52 -6.04 -11.97 1.29
CA ARG A 52 -6.93 -11.35 2.28
C ARG A 52 -7.97 -12.36 2.74
N VAL A 53 -8.07 -12.54 4.05
CA VAL A 53 -9.21 -13.20 4.68
C VAL A 53 -10.10 -12.12 5.30
N SER A 54 -11.39 -12.16 5.03
CA SER A 54 -12.34 -11.19 5.57
C SER A 54 -13.73 -11.79 5.76
N GLY A 55 -14.61 -11.08 6.45
CA GLY A 55 -16.00 -11.50 6.65
C GLY A 55 -16.12 -12.80 7.44
N ASN A 56 -17.01 -13.70 6.98
CA ASN A 56 -17.28 -14.95 7.67
C ASN A 56 -16.10 -15.93 7.63
N GLU A 57 -15.30 -15.93 6.57
CA GLU A 57 -14.12 -16.80 6.48
C GLU A 57 -13.06 -16.41 7.52
N LEU A 58 -12.93 -15.11 7.84
CA LEU A 58 -12.06 -14.66 8.93
C LEU A 58 -12.53 -15.18 10.29
N ARG A 59 -13.85 -15.17 10.52
CA ARG A 59 -14.44 -15.72 11.75
C ARG A 59 -14.23 -17.22 11.87
N LYS A 60 -14.35 -17.98 10.77
CA LYS A 60 -14.08 -19.43 10.76
C LYS A 60 -12.62 -19.72 11.05
N LEU A 61 -11.70 -19.01 10.37
CA LEU A 61 -10.26 -19.18 10.56
C LEU A 61 -9.85 -18.95 12.03
N ALA A 62 -10.42 -17.93 12.69
CA ALA A 62 -10.14 -17.63 14.10
C ALA A 62 -10.61 -18.72 15.09
N ASN A 63 -11.50 -19.62 14.66
CA ASN A 63 -12.04 -20.70 15.49
C ASN A 63 -11.63 -22.10 14.99
N THR A 64 -10.58 -22.19 14.15
CA THR A 64 -10.02 -23.48 13.72
C THR A 64 -9.05 -23.96 14.80
N GLU A 65 -9.32 -25.11 15.43
CA GLU A 65 -8.38 -25.78 16.33
C GLU A 65 -7.25 -26.43 15.52
N ASN A 66 -6.03 -26.44 16.08
CA ASN A 66 -4.84 -27.06 15.46
C ASN A 66 -4.89 -28.59 15.51
#